data_AF-A0A933VQC0-F1
#
_entry.id   AF-A0A933VQC0-F1
#
_cell.length_a   1.000
_cell.length_b   1.000
_cell.length_c   1.000
_cell.angle_alpha   90.00
_cell.angle_beta   90.00
_cell.angle_gamma   90.00
#
_symmetry.space_group_name_H-M   'P 1'
#
loop_
_entity.id
_entity.type
_entity.pdbx_description
1 polymer ?
#
loop_
_entity_poly.entity_id
_entity_poly.type
_entity_poly.pdbx_seq_one_letter_code
_entity_poly.pdbx_strand_id
1 'polypeptide(L)'
;MSNDHDSVERWHDAAALATFPIYEASNGSERWAGGFSSDGSHIEVIALVGGHEVSVATSLVEDDAHDTVRRRLVVGELLWHHVLEHDDELELPHSVTIEAEDRAVTVDGEPLTVSGMRIGHDGRWVGTARLGDVTVGPFFHGRVPAGWSLTQS
;
A
#
# COMPACT_ATOMS: atom_id res chain seq x y z
N MET A 1 16.13 -14.22 15.70
CA MET A 1 16.07 -14.31 14.22
C MET A 1 15.44 -15.65 13.82
N SER A 2 14.17 -15.86 14.18
CA SER A 2 13.40 -17.09 13.89
C SER A 2 11.92 -16.77 13.61
N ASN A 3 11.57 -15.50 13.37
CA ASN A 3 10.19 -15.05 13.17
C ASN A 3 9.81 -14.91 11.67
N ASP A 4 10.79 -14.86 10.77
CA ASP A 4 10.53 -14.54 9.37
C ASP A 4 9.93 -15.74 8.61
N HIS A 5 10.37 -16.97 8.93
CA HIS A 5 9.85 -18.16 8.25
C HIS A 5 8.39 -18.43 8.62
N ASP A 6 8.07 -18.40 9.91
CA ASP A 6 6.70 -18.53 10.41
C ASP A 6 5.77 -17.44 9.84
N SER A 7 6.28 -16.22 9.64
CA SER A 7 5.50 -15.14 9.03
C SER A 7 5.22 -15.39 7.54
N VAL A 8 6.21 -15.90 6.81
CA VAL A 8 6.08 -16.23 5.38
C VAL A 8 5.13 -17.40 5.16
N GLU A 9 5.24 -18.48 5.95
CA GLU A 9 4.32 -19.62 5.87
C GLU A 9 2.88 -19.17 6.13
N ARG A 10 2.66 -18.37 7.17
CA ARG A 10 1.32 -17.84 7.49
C ARG A 10 0.78 -16.90 6.40
N TRP A 11 1.65 -16.12 5.77
CA TRP A 11 1.24 -15.28 4.64
C TRP A 11 0.76 -16.14 3.47
N HIS A 12 1.48 -17.23 3.13
CA HIS A 12 1.07 -18.15 2.08
C HIS A 12 -0.24 -18.87 2.42
N ASP A 13 -0.44 -19.27 3.68
CA ASP A 13 -1.70 -19.84 4.14
C ASP A 13 -2.86 -18.83 3.97
N ALA A 14 -2.66 -17.57 4.36
CA ALA A 14 -3.64 -16.52 4.17
C ALA A 14 -3.93 -16.24 2.69
N ALA A 15 -2.89 -16.19 1.84
CA ALA A 15 -3.03 -16.02 0.40
C ALA A 15 -3.81 -17.18 -0.24
N ALA A 16 -3.66 -18.41 0.26
CA ALA A 16 -4.44 -19.56 -0.18
C ALA A 16 -5.92 -19.51 0.26
N LEU A 17 -6.23 -18.76 1.32
CA LEU A 17 -7.60 -18.51 1.78
C LEU A 17 -8.27 -17.34 1.05
N ALA A 18 -7.49 -16.44 0.44
CA ALA A 18 -8.01 -15.28 -0.25
C ALA A 18 -8.92 -15.69 -1.42
N THR A 19 -10.16 -15.18 -1.41
CA THR A 19 -11.16 -15.47 -2.45
C THR A 19 -11.20 -14.39 -3.54
N PHE A 20 -10.14 -13.60 -3.65
CA PHE A 20 -10.05 -12.45 -4.54
C PHE A 20 -8.71 -12.38 -5.28
N PRO A 21 -8.65 -11.70 -6.44
CA PRO A 21 -7.40 -11.38 -7.13
C PRO A 21 -6.42 -10.63 -6.22
N ILE A 22 -5.21 -11.16 -6.03
CA ILE A 22 -4.13 -10.42 -5.34
C ILE A 22 -3.44 -9.51 -6.37
N TYR A 23 -3.22 -8.25 -6.03
CA TYR A 23 -2.52 -7.30 -6.88
C TYR A 23 -1.12 -7.00 -6.37
N GLU A 24 -0.20 -6.78 -7.30
CA GLU A 24 1.19 -6.41 -7.02
C GLU A 24 1.72 -5.39 -8.04
N ALA A 25 2.88 -4.78 -7.75
CA ALA A 25 3.55 -3.90 -8.70
C ALA A 25 4.10 -4.70 -9.89
N SER A 26 3.50 -4.50 -11.07
CA SER A 26 3.85 -5.21 -12.31
C SER A 26 5.30 -5.03 -12.77
N ASN A 27 5.87 -3.84 -12.54
CA ASN A 27 7.25 -3.51 -12.87
C ASN A 27 8.19 -3.59 -11.65
N GLY A 28 7.77 -4.26 -10.57
CA GLY A 28 8.60 -4.54 -9.41
C GLY A 28 9.70 -5.56 -9.70
N SER A 29 10.91 -5.23 -9.25
CA SER A 29 12.00 -6.17 -9.02
C SER A 29 11.97 -6.63 -7.57
N GLU A 30 12.25 -7.91 -7.30
CA GLU A 30 12.19 -8.51 -5.96
C GLU A 30 10.80 -8.38 -5.33
N ARG A 31 10.24 -9.49 -4.84
CA ARG A 31 8.90 -9.53 -4.26
C ARG A 31 8.94 -10.30 -2.96
N TRP A 32 8.22 -9.82 -1.97
CA TRP A 32 8.07 -10.52 -0.71
C TRP A 32 6.71 -10.27 -0.08
N ALA A 33 6.37 -11.15 0.85
CA ALA A 33 5.17 -11.08 1.66
C ALA A 33 5.20 -9.83 2.55
N GLY A 34 4.15 -9.01 2.47
CA GLY A 34 3.88 -7.92 3.41
C GLY A 34 2.95 -8.36 4.55
N GLY A 35 2.11 -7.44 5.00
CA GLY A 35 0.99 -7.65 5.90
C GLY A 35 -0.10 -8.57 5.33
N PHE A 36 -0.83 -9.21 6.23
CA PHE A 36 -1.93 -10.10 5.88
C PHE A 36 -2.89 -10.26 7.06
N SER A 37 -4.14 -10.58 6.75
CA SER A 37 -5.10 -11.11 7.74
C SER A 37 -5.11 -12.64 7.68
N SER A 38 -5.14 -13.31 8.83
CA SER A 38 -5.08 -14.78 8.90
C SER A 38 -6.27 -15.49 8.23
N ASP A 39 -7.35 -14.78 7.97
CA ASP A 39 -8.53 -15.28 7.26
C ASP A 39 -8.48 -15.05 5.74
N GLY A 40 -7.39 -14.47 5.22
CA GLY A 40 -7.22 -14.14 3.81
C GLY A 40 -8.02 -12.93 3.34
N SER A 41 -8.66 -12.17 4.24
CA SER A 41 -9.46 -10.97 3.88
C SER A 41 -8.61 -9.79 3.38
N HIS A 42 -7.31 -9.82 3.67
CA HIS A 42 -6.33 -8.81 3.30
C HIS A 42 -4.99 -9.50 3.03
N ILE A 43 -4.37 -9.16 1.90
CA ILE A 43 -3.06 -9.63 1.46
C ILE A 43 -2.27 -8.45 0.93
N GLU A 44 -1.05 -8.28 1.42
CA GLU A 44 -0.11 -7.26 0.96
C GLU A 44 1.09 -7.91 0.27
N VAL A 45 1.45 -7.39 -0.89
CA VAL A 45 2.66 -7.74 -1.63
C VAL A 45 3.57 -6.52 -1.70
N ILE A 46 4.82 -6.69 -1.32
CA ILE A 46 5.83 -5.63 -1.36
C ILE A 46 6.81 -5.94 -2.49
N ALA A 47 7.21 -4.90 -3.23
CA ALA A 47 8.20 -5.00 -4.28
C ALA A 47 9.10 -3.76 -4.37
N LEU A 48 10.27 -3.88 -4.99
CA LEU A 48 11.10 -2.72 -5.34
C LEU A 48 10.77 -2.24 -6.76
N VAL A 49 10.28 -1.02 -6.91
CA VAL A 49 10.04 -0.38 -8.22
C VAL A 49 11.02 0.77 -8.40
N GLY A 50 11.97 0.63 -9.33
CA GLY A 50 12.99 1.66 -9.55
C GLY A 50 13.86 1.93 -8.32
N GLY A 51 14.07 0.93 -7.46
CA GLY A 51 14.84 1.05 -6.21
C GLY A 51 14.04 1.61 -5.02
N HIS A 52 12.74 1.84 -5.18
CA HIS A 52 11.84 2.27 -4.10
C HIS A 52 10.91 1.14 -3.70
N GLU A 53 10.71 0.97 -2.39
CA GLU A 53 9.74 0.02 -1.86
C GLU A 53 8.32 0.50 -2.13
N VAL A 54 7.54 -0.38 -2.74
CA VAL A 54 6.13 -0.20 -3.06
C VAL A 54 5.39 -1.36 -2.44
N SER A 55 4.50 -1.04 -1.52
CA SER A 55 3.58 -2.00 -0.96
C SER A 55 2.23 -1.92 -1.67
N VAL A 56 1.62 -3.06 -1.95
CA VAL A 56 0.30 -3.16 -2.56
C VAL A 56 -0.58 -4.03 -1.68
N ALA A 57 -1.42 -3.39 -0.89
CA ALA A 57 -2.45 -4.06 -0.12
C ALA A 57 -3.67 -4.36 -0.99
N THR A 58 -4.17 -5.58 -0.94
CA THR A 58 -5.46 -5.96 -1.55
C THR A 58 -6.37 -6.55 -0.49
N SER A 59 -7.61 -6.09 -0.43
CA SER A 59 -8.61 -6.63 0.48
C SER A 59 -9.98 -6.69 -0.17
N LEU A 60 -10.87 -7.52 0.37
CA LEU A 60 -12.29 -7.40 0.06
C LEU A 60 -12.79 -6.02 0.47
N VAL A 61 -13.75 -5.48 -0.27
CA VAL A 61 -14.45 -4.26 0.13
C VAL A 61 -15.25 -4.58 1.39
N GLU A 62 -14.79 -4.09 2.55
CA GLU A 62 -15.66 -4.01 3.72
C GLU A 62 -16.74 -2.95 3.47
N ASP A 63 -17.99 -3.39 3.44
CA ASP A 63 -19.11 -2.67 2.81
C ASP A 63 -19.60 -1.40 3.56
N ASP A 64 -18.97 -0.99 4.67
CA ASP A 64 -19.52 0.10 5.50
C ASP A 64 -18.49 1.05 6.15
N ALA A 65 -17.20 0.90 5.85
CA ALA A 65 -16.24 1.90 6.31
C ALA A 65 -16.45 3.19 5.50
N HIS A 66 -17.25 4.11 6.06
CA HIS A 66 -17.45 5.47 5.55
C HIS A 66 -16.12 6.05 5.06
N ASP A 67 -16.08 6.65 3.86
CA ASP A 67 -14.84 7.17 3.23
C ASP A 67 -13.94 7.97 4.18
N THR A 68 -14.54 8.67 5.15
CA THR A 68 -13.84 9.38 6.22
C THR A 68 -12.96 8.49 7.09
N VAL A 69 -13.42 7.29 7.46
CA VAL A 69 -12.65 6.32 8.25
C VAL A 69 -11.48 5.80 7.43
N ARG A 70 -11.72 5.38 6.18
CA ARG A 70 -10.66 4.94 5.26
C ARG A 70 -9.60 6.03 5.09
N ARG A 71 -10.03 7.27 4.82
CA ARG A 71 -9.15 8.43 4.73
C ARG A 71 -8.32 8.64 6.00
N ARG A 72 -8.89 8.46 7.19
CA ARG A 72 -8.15 8.58 8.46
C ARG A 72 -7.10 7.48 8.65
N LEU A 73 -7.42 6.24 8.27
CA LEU A 73 -6.47 5.13 8.31
C LEU A 73 -5.30 5.38 7.37
N VAL A 74 -5.60 5.75 6.13
CA VAL A 74 -4.62 6.11 5.09
C VAL A 74 -3.71 7.27 5.54
N VAL A 75 -4.27 8.31 6.16
CA VAL A 75 -3.49 9.42 6.76
C VAL A 75 -2.64 8.92 7.93
N GLY A 76 -3.19 8.06 8.78
CA GLY A 76 -2.50 7.49 9.93
C GLY A 76 -1.27 6.68 9.51
N GLU A 77 -1.40 5.89 8.45
CA GLU A 77 -0.31 5.10 7.85
C GLU A 77 0.79 6.01 7.30
N LEU A 78 0.45 7.01 6.47
CA LEU A 78 1.42 8.01 6.00
C LEU A 78 2.19 8.66 7.14
N LEU A 79 1.47 9.09 8.18
CA LEU A 79 2.07 9.76 9.33
C LEU A 79 2.93 8.83 10.17
N TRP A 80 2.49 7.58 10.36
CA TRP A 80 3.25 6.57 11.08
C TRP A 80 4.61 6.34 10.41
N HIS A 81 4.61 6.08 9.10
CA HIS A 81 5.84 5.93 8.33
C HIS A 81 6.66 7.22 8.33
N HIS A 82 6.04 8.39 8.15
CA HIS A 82 6.73 9.69 8.20
C HIS A 82 7.48 9.91 9.51
N VAL A 83 6.78 9.76 10.63
CA VAL A 83 7.32 10.11 11.94
C VAL A 83 8.32 9.07 12.44
N LEU A 84 8.11 7.78 12.18
CA LEU A 84 8.93 6.73 12.78
C LEU A 84 10.09 6.24 11.92
N GLU A 85 10.03 6.42 10.59
CA GLU A 85 11.15 6.09 9.73
C GLU A 85 12.18 7.23 9.64
N HIS A 86 11.90 8.39 10.23
CA HIS A 86 12.92 9.43 10.41
C HIS A 86 13.73 9.11 11.68
N ASP A 87 14.99 8.71 11.49
CA ASP A 87 15.96 8.45 12.57
C ASP A 87 16.36 9.73 13.34
N ASP A 88 15.96 10.91 12.86
CA ASP A 88 16.29 12.20 13.44
C ASP A 88 15.33 12.60 14.58
N GLU A 89 15.86 13.31 15.58
CA GLU A 89 15.10 13.82 16.71
C GLU A 89 13.99 14.77 16.22
N LEU A 90 12.73 14.43 16.54
CA LEU A 90 11.57 15.18 16.08
C LEU A 90 11.48 16.54 16.81
N GLU A 91 11.90 17.61 16.14
CA GLU A 91 11.86 18.97 16.68
C GLU A 91 10.42 19.51 16.78
N LEU A 92 10.09 20.15 17.92
CA LEU A 92 8.77 20.72 18.18
C LEU A 92 8.78 22.27 18.15
N PRO A 93 7.72 22.92 17.61
CA PRO A 93 6.51 22.30 17.07
C PRO A 93 6.75 21.65 15.69
N HIS A 94 6.25 20.42 15.54
CA HIS A 94 6.33 19.68 14.29
C HIS A 94 5.01 19.79 13.52
N SER A 95 5.07 20.10 12.23
CA SER A 95 3.90 20.21 11.37
C SER A 95 4.12 19.44 10.07
N VAL A 96 3.19 18.53 9.76
CA VAL A 96 3.16 17.77 8.51
C VAL A 96 2.03 18.30 7.64
N THR A 97 2.33 18.62 6.38
CA THR A 97 1.32 18.96 5.38
C THR A 97 0.99 17.74 4.54
N ILE A 98 -0.29 17.34 4.56
CA ILE A 98 -0.83 16.26 3.73
C ILE A 98 -1.69 16.89 2.65
N GLU A 99 -1.43 16.50 1.41
CA GLU A 99 -2.14 17.00 0.23
C GLU A 99 -2.87 15.85 -0.45
N ALA A 100 -4.10 16.12 -0.91
CA ALA A 100 -4.79 15.20 -1.79
C ALA A 100 -4.07 15.16 -3.15
N GLU A 101 -3.76 13.97 -3.62
CA GLU A 101 -3.09 13.76 -4.89
C GLU A 101 -3.63 12.46 -5.51
N ASP A 102 -4.57 12.59 -6.45
CA ASP A 102 -5.04 11.44 -7.22
C ASP A 102 -4.03 11.14 -8.34
N ARG A 103 -3.80 9.86 -8.62
CA ARG A 103 -2.84 9.41 -9.62
C ARG A 103 -3.46 8.44 -10.61
N ALA A 104 -3.12 8.61 -11.87
CA ALA A 104 -3.42 7.62 -12.89
C ALA A 104 -2.39 6.48 -12.80
N VAL A 105 -2.88 5.25 -12.72
CA VAL A 105 -2.10 4.02 -12.60
C VAL A 105 -2.62 3.04 -13.62
N THR A 106 -1.75 2.32 -14.30
CA THR A 106 -2.21 1.25 -15.19
C THR A 106 -2.40 -0.03 -14.36
N VAL A 107 -3.58 -0.65 -14.44
CA VAL A 107 -3.88 -1.94 -13.83
C VAL A 107 -4.25 -2.92 -14.95
N ASP A 108 -3.48 -3.99 -15.10
CA ASP A 108 -3.67 -5.01 -16.16
C ASP A 108 -3.81 -4.41 -17.57
N GLY A 109 -3.07 -3.32 -17.83
CA GLY A 109 -3.06 -2.62 -19.12
C GLY A 109 -4.09 -1.48 -19.24
N GLU A 110 -5.03 -1.34 -18.30
CA GLU A 110 -6.06 -0.31 -18.33
C GLU A 110 -5.76 0.84 -17.35
N PRO A 111 -5.98 2.11 -17.74
CA PRO A 111 -5.78 3.24 -16.85
C PRO A 111 -6.87 3.31 -15.76
N LEU A 112 -6.45 3.41 -14.51
CA LEU A 112 -7.28 3.57 -13.32
C LEU A 112 -6.84 4.81 -12.55
N THR A 113 -7.81 5.63 -12.12
CA THR A 113 -7.54 6.71 -11.17
C THR A 113 -7.53 6.14 -9.75
N VAL A 114 -6.39 6.25 -9.08
CA VAL A 114 -6.25 5.92 -7.67
C VAL A 114 -6.36 7.20 -6.86
N SER A 115 -7.36 7.26 -5.97
CA SER A 115 -7.51 8.40 -5.07
C SER A 115 -6.48 8.31 -3.95
N GLY A 116 -5.75 9.39 -3.71
CA GLY A 116 -4.60 9.30 -2.81
C GLY A 116 -4.21 10.58 -2.09
N MET A 117 -3.15 10.47 -1.32
CA MET A 117 -2.58 11.52 -0.50
C MET A 117 -1.08 11.44 -0.50
N ARG A 118 -0.42 12.61 -0.44
CA ARG A 118 1.02 12.71 -0.27
C ARG A 118 1.38 13.56 0.93
N ILE A 119 2.59 13.34 1.45
CA ILE A 119 3.24 14.33 2.30
C ILE A 119 3.97 15.34 1.41
N GLY A 120 3.77 16.63 1.70
CA GLY A 120 4.14 17.74 0.81
C GLY A 120 5.61 17.79 0.41
N HIS A 121 6.53 17.34 1.27
CA HIS A 121 7.97 17.56 1.13
C HIS A 121 8.83 16.29 0.99
N ASP A 122 8.31 15.10 1.29
CA ASP A 122 9.11 13.85 1.27
C ASP A 122 8.78 12.92 0.08
N GLY A 123 7.69 13.20 -0.65
CA GLY A 123 7.28 12.45 -1.83
C GLY A 123 6.60 11.10 -1.55
N ARG A 124 6.41 10.74 -0.27
CA ARG A 124 5.61 9.57 0.12
C ARG A 124 4.17 9.77 -0.27
N TRP A 125 3.56 8.70 -0.75
CA TRP A 125 2.20 8.72 -1.24
C TRP A 125 1.52 7.40 -0.93
N VAL A 126 0.24 7.47 -0.61
CA VAL A 126 -0.65 6.33 -0.44
C VAL A 126 -1.91 6.60 -1.24
N GLY A 127 -2.47 5.55 -1.80
CA GLY A 127 -3.73 5.66 -2.51
C GLY A 127 -4.60 4.44 -2.27
N THR A 128 -5.85 4.58 -2.71
CA THR A 128 -6.82 3.49 -2.71
C THR A 128 -7.64 3.57 -3.99
N ALA A 129 -7.89 2.42 -4.61
CA ALA A 129 -8.84 2.29 -5.70
C ALA A 129 -9.72 1.06 -5.51
N ARG A 130 -10.92 1.12 -6.06
CA ARG A 130 -11.85 0.00 -6.09
C ARG A 130 -11.79 -0.68 -7.45
N LEU A 131 -11.63 -2.01 -7.44
CA LEU A 131 -11.63 -2.86 -8.62
C LEU A 131 -12.67 -3.96 -8.43
N GLY A 132 -13.88 -3.74 -8.91
CA GLY A 132 -15.01 -4.62 -8.63
C GLY A 132 -15.29 -4.71 -7.12
N ASP A 133 -15.07 -5.90 -6.56
CA ASP A 133 -15.35 -6.23 -5.16
C ASP A 133 -14.11 -6.18 -4.25
N VAL A 134 -12.97 -5.72 -4.79
CA VAL A 134 -11.74 -5.49 -4.00
C VAL A 134 -11.39 -4.02 -3.88
N THR A 135 -10.71 -3.70 -2.79
CA THR A 135 -9.96 -2.46 -2.62
C THR A 135 -8.48 -2.76 -2.79
N VAL A 136 -7.81 -1.97 -3.61
CA VAL A 136 -6.35 -2.01 -3.78
C VAL A 136 -5.75 -0.73 -3.21
N GLY A 137 -4.85 -0.87 -2.26
CA GLY A 137 -4.19 0.19 -1.50
C GLY A 137 -2.69 0.20 -1.78
N PRO A 138 -2.22 0.88 -2.85
CA PRO A 138 -0.80 1.10 -3.07
C PRO A 138 -0.23 2.10 -2.07
N PHE A 139 0.89 1.75 -1.43
CA PHE A 139 1.67 2.60 -0.54
C PHE A 139 3.12 2.69 -1.03
N PHE A 140 3.66 3.91 -1.08
CA PHE A 140 5.03 4.16 -1.50
C PHE A 140 5.82 4.76 -0.34
N HIS A 141 6.86 4.05 0.10
CA HIS A 141 7.76 4.47 1.18
C HIS A 141 8.68 5.64 0.77
N GLY A 142 8.65 6.03 -0.51
CA GLY A 142 9.37 7.18 -1.04
C GLY A 142 8.67 7.74 -2.27
N ARG A 143 9.45 8.36 -3.16
CA ARG A 143 8.92 8.96 -4.37
C ARG A 143 8.31 7.89 -5.28
N VAL A 144 7.05 8.05 -5.62
CA VAL A 144 6.35 7.21 -6.59
C VAL A 144 7.11 7.22 -7.93
N PRO A 145 7.52 6.05 -8.45
CA PRO A 145 8.18 5.93 -9.76
C PRO A 145 7.27 6.36 -10.90
N ALA A 146 7.83 6.98 -11.93
CA ALA A 146 7.08 7.29 -13.15
C ALA A 146 6.69 6.00 -13.88
N GLY A 147 5.45 5.91 -14.36
CA GLY A 147 4.98 4.78 -15.16
C GLY A 147 4.83 3.47 -14.40
N TRP A 148 4.63 3.53 -13.08
CA TRP A 148 4.30 2.34 -12.29
C TRP A 148 2.90 1.81 -12.64
N SER A 149 2.74 0.50 -12.48
CA SER A 149 1.51 -0.20 -12.84
C SER A 149 1.30 -1.42 -11.95
N LEU A 150 0.05 -1.84 -11.82
CA LEU A 150 -0.37 -3.02 -11.07
C LEU A 150 -0.69 -4.17 -12.02
N THR A 151 -0.46 -5.39 -11.55
CA THR A 151 -0.96 -6.59 -12.21
C THR A 151 -1.54 -7.56 -11.20
N GLN A 152 -2.53 -8.33 -11.64
CA GLN A 152 -3.05 -9.46 -10.90
C GLN A 152 -2.05 -10.62 -10.91
N SER A 153 -1.71 -11.13 -9.71
CA SER A 153 -0.89 -12.34 -9.51
C SER A 153 -1.71 -13.62 -9.53
#